data_AF-A0A660YZ39-F1
#
_entry.id   AF-A0A660YZ39-F1
#
_cell.length_a   1.000
_cell.length_b   1.000
_cell.length_c   1.000
_cell.angle_alpha   90.00
_cell.angle_beta   90.00
_cell.angle_gamma   90.00
#
_symmetry.space_group_name_H-M   'P 1'
#
loop_
_entity.id
_entity.type
_entity.pdbx_description
1 polymer ?
#
loop_
_entity_poly.entity_id
_entity_poly.type
_entity_poly.pdbx_seq_one_letter_code
_entity_poly.pdbx_strand_id
1 'polypeptide(L)'
;EEEEEKPKLKINNLPLIIYALIMLGLFLLSGLAFDTPFNYQSNFSLFGLNISFDLFFFLSALGFVVCIYEFLKNRPFHPFRNQRFTFFIFILIPVQTLFAHNWLTLPYYLDRAFAGSIVSEYFEVFSNINPILIFILAPIVAGLTARADIYKMMIYGTFVMAVPTFLLTLGPNLYLFLIYILIMTIGEAMWQPRFLQWIAEVAPKGMVGLYMGVGQFPWFLTKVITGFYSGWFLMQYVPRDVTPADMNTGTMWFIYGLIAMTTTLGLVLAKKWMMKGFITKA
;
A
#
# COMPACT_ATOMS: atom_id res chain seq x y z
N GLU A 1 17.75 -36.38 1.00
CA GLU A 1 17.87 -35.55 2.20
C GLU A 1 16.55 -35.63 2.93
N GLU A 2 16.54 -36.34 4.06
CA GLU A 2 15.36 -36.54 4.89
C GLU A 2 14.86 -35.18 5.40
N GLU A 3 13.58 -34.90 5.13
CA GLU A 3 12.94 -33.63 5.45
C GLU A 3 12.67 -33.54 6.96
N GLU A 4 13.38 -32.67 7.67
CA GLU A 4 13.00 -32.30 9.03
C GLU A 4 11.62 -31.62 9.00
N GLU A 5 10.58 -32.39 9.32
CA GLU A 5 9.24 -31.91 9.61
C GLU A 5 9.36 -30.87 10.74
N LYS A 6 9.10 -29.60 10.42
CA LYS A 6 9.27 -28.51 11.41
C LYS A 6 8.48 -28.83 12.68
N PRO A 7 9.10 -28.76 13.87
CA PRO A 7 8.43 -29.16 15.10
C PRO A 7 7.17 -28.33 15.32
N LYS A 8 6.03 -29.01 15.55
CA LYS A 8 4.77 -28.36 15.95
C LYS A 8 4.96 -27.74 17.33
N LEU A 9 5.39 -26.48 17.36
CA LEU A 9 5.53 -25.71 18.60
C LEU A 9 4.15 -25.56 19.27
N LYS A 10 4.01 -26.08 20.50
CA LYS A 10 2.86 -25.78 21.36
C LYS A 10 3.03 -24.36 21.89
N ILE A 11 2.26 -23.42 21.36
CA ILE A 11 2.33 -21.99 21.74
C ILE A 11 1.28 -21.72 22.81
N ASN A 12 1.71 -21.21 23.98
CA ASN A 12 0.80 -20.68 24.99
C ASN A 12 0.35 -19.27 24.58
N ASN A 13 -0.92 -19.10 24.20
CA ASN A 13 -1.47 -17.81 23.81
C ASN A 13 -2.04 -17.00 24.98
N LEU A 14 -2.05 -17.53 26.21
CA LEU A 14 -2.62 -16.83 27.36
C LEU A 14 -2.01 -15.44 27.60
N PRO A 15 -0.67 -15.25 27.57
CA PRO A 15 -0.08 -13.91 27.74
C PRO A 15 -0.53 -12.93 26.67
N LEU A 16 -0.57 -13.37 25.41
CA LEU A 16 -1.01 -12.56 24.28
C LEU A 16 -2.48 -12.13 24.43
N ILE A 17 -3.36 -13.04 24.86
CA ILE A 17 -4.78 -12.74 25.09
C ILE A 17 -4.93 -11.70 26.20
N ILE A 18 -4.18 -11.85 27.30
CA ILE A 18 -4.21 -10.88 28.41
C ILE A 18 -3.75 -9.50 27.92
N TYR A 19 -2.62 -9.42 27.20
CA TYR A 19 -2.13 -8.16 26.64
C TYR A 19 -3.11 -7.54 25.65
N ALA A 20 -3.77 -8.34 24.82
CA ALA A 20 -4.77 -7.87 23.87
C ALA A 20 -6.02 -7.33 24.58
N LEU A 21 -6.50 -7.98 25.64
CA LEU A 21 -7.63 -7.50 26.44
C LEU A 21 -7.29 -6.19 27.17
N ILE A 22 -6.09 -6.08 27.74
CA ILE A 22 -5.62 -4.83 28.37
C ILE A 22 -5.53 -3.72 27.33
N MET A 23 -4.91 -3.99 26.18
CA MET A 23 -4.79 -3.04 25.07
C MET A 23 -6.16 -2.55 24.58
N LEU A 24 -7.12 -3.47 24.44
CA LEU A 24 -8.48 -3.14 24.02
C LEU A 24 -9.24 -2.36 25.10
N GLY A 25 -9.09 -2.73 26.38
CA GLY A 25 -9.62 -1.96 27.50
C GLY A 25 -9.10 -0.52 27.50
N LEU A 26 -7.78 -0.33 27.31
CA LEU A 26 -7.17 0.99 27.18
C LEU A 26 -7.70 1.75 25.95
N PHE A 27 -7.89 1.08 24.81
CA PHE A 27 -8.48 1.72 23.63
C PHE A 27 -9.90 2.22 23.91
N LEU A 28 -10.73 1.39 24.54
CA LEU A 28 -12.11 1.76 24.87
C LEU A 28 -12.18 2.93 25.87
N LEU A 29 -11.20 3.07 26.74
CA LEU A 29 -11.11 4.20 27.67
C LEU A 29 -10.55 5.48 27.03
N SER A 30 -9.97 5.39 25.83
CA SER A 30 -9.47 6.56 25.10
C SER A 30 -10.60 7.41 24.55
N GLY A 31 -10.34 8.71 24.39
CA GLY A 31 -11.31 9.67 23.85
C GLY A 31 -11.67 9.46 22.39
N LEU A 32 -10.96 8.58 21.68
CA LEU A 32 -11.36 8.13 20.33
C LEU A 32 -12.51 7.12 20.35
N ALA A 33 -12.69 6.40 21.46
CA ALA A 33 -13.74 5.40 21.62
C ALA A 33 -14.88 5.92 22.52
N PHE A 34 -14.57 6.19 23.79
CA PHE A 34 -15.51 6.74 24.76
C PHE A 34 -14.86 7.86 25.55
N ASP A 35 -15.58 8.97 25.71
CA ASP A 35 -15.13 10.07 26.55
C ASP A 35 -15.21 9.65 28.03
N THR A 36 -14.07 9.38 28.65
CA THR A 36 -13.99 8.93 30.04
C THR A 36 -13.37 9.99 30.94
N PRO A 37 -13.96 10.28 32.12
CA PRO A 37 -13.59 11.44 32.94
C PRO A 37 -12.21 11.35 33.60
N PHE A 38 -11.58 10.17 33.59
CA PHE A 38 -10.25 9.94 34.14
C PHE A 38 -9.18 9.74 33.07
N ASN A 39 -9.54 9.86 31.78
CA ASN A 39 -8.55 9.91 30.72
C ASN A 39 -7.83 11.26 30.75
N TYR A 40 -6.49 11.23 30.75
CA TYR A 40 -5.72 12.45 30.67
C TYR A 40 -5.59 12.87 29.20
N GLN A 41 -6.26 13.97 28.86
CA GLN A 41 -6.17 14.60 27.57
C GLN A 41 -5.51 15.98 27.70
N SER A 42 -4.55 16.25 26.82
CA SER A 42 -3.87 17.54 26.77
C SER A 42 -3.79 18.00 25.32
N ASN A 43 -4.19 19.25 25.08
CA ASN A 43 -4.06 19.86 23.77
C ASN A 43 -2.90 20.87 23.84
N PHE A 44 -1.94 20.73 22.94
CA PHE A 44 -0.86 21.70 22.80
C PHE A 44 -0.68 22.09 21.33
N SER A 45 -0.37 23.36 21.11
CA SER A 45 -0.06 23.87 19.78
C SER A 45 1.45 23.84 19.57
N LEU A 46 1.89 23.08 18.57
CA LEU A 46 3.30 23.01 18.19
C LEU A 46 3.42 23.32 16.69
N PHE A 47 4.18 24.35 16.33
CA PHE A 47 4.33 24.82 14.95
C PHE A 47 3.00 25.10 14.21
N GLY A 48 1.97 25.59 14.92
CA GLY A 48 0.65 25.86 14.35
C GLY A 48 -0.22 24.62 14.14
N LEU A 49 0.25 23.44 14.54
CA LEU A 49 -0.53 22.20 14.58
C LEU A 49 -1.11 22.01 15.98
N ASN A 50 -2.44 21.86 16.07
CA ASN A 50 -3.11 21.49 17.31
C ASN A 50 -2.96 19.98 17.49
N ILE A 51 -2.10 19.56 18.41
CA ILE A 51 -1.87 18.15 18.73
C ILE A 51 -2.64 17.85 20.01
N SER A 52 -3.58 16.90 19.91
CA SER A 52 -4.23 16.30 21.06
C SER A 52 -3.42 15.09 21.51
N PHE A 53 -3.00 15.09 22.77
CA PHE A 53 -2.44 13.94 23.44
C PHE A 53 -3.54 13.26 24.26
N ASP A 54 -3.71 11.98 24.05
CA ASP A 54 -4.64 11.12 24.79
C ASP A 54 -3.83 9.98 25.41
N LEU A 55 -3.78 9.95 26.75
CA LEU A 55 -2.94 9.00 27.49
C LEU A 55 -3.37 7.56 27.22
N PHE A 56 -4.66 7.26 27.27
CA PHE A 56 -5.13 5.89 27.06
C PHE A 56 -4.98 5.43 25.62
N PHE A 57 -5.13 6.32 24.65
CA PHE A 57 -4.79 6.02 23.26
C PHE A 57 -3.29 5.69 23.12
N PHE A 58 -2.41 6.50 23.71
CA PHE A 58 -0.97 6.24 23.69
C PHE A 58 -0.60 4.90 24.34
N LEU A 59 -1.17 4.60 25.50
CA LEU A 59 -0.96 3.33 26.20
C LEU A 59 -1.53 2.14 25.41
N SER A 60 -2.67 2.30 24.76
CA SER A 60 -3.23 1.28 23.86
C SER A 60 -2.30 1.03 22.67
N ALA A 61 -1.77 2.08 22.05
CA ALA A 61 -0.79 1.96 20.97
C ALA A 61 0.48 1.22 21.43
N LEU A 62 1.00 1.51 22.62
CA LEU A 62 2.11 0.77 23.21
C LEU A 62 1.74 -0.70 23.47
N GLY A 63 0.55 -0.95 24.02
CA GLY A 63 0.01 -2.29 24.22
C GLY A 63 -0.10 -3.09 22.92
N PHE A 64 -0.48 -2.44 21.82
CA PHE A 64 -0.52 -3.04 20.49
C PHE A 64 0.88 -3.47 20.02
N VAL A 65 1.91 -2.64 20.22
CA VAL A 65 3.31 -3.01 19.94
C VAL A 65 3.74 -4.21 20.78
N VAL A 66 3.41 -4.22 22.07
CA VAL A 66 3.69 -5.36 22.96
C VAL A 66 3.00 -6.63 22.48
N CYS A 67 1.74 -6.55 22.04
CA CYS A 67 1.00 -7.69 21.48
C CYS A 67 1.70 -8.24 20.22
N ILE A 68 2.13 -7.38 19.30
CA ILE A 68 2.88 -7.80 18.10
C ILE A 68 4.20 -8.46 18.51
N TYR A 69 4.95 -7.85 19.44
CA TYR A 69 6.21 -8.39 19.90
C TYR A 69 6.03 -9.78 20.53
N GLU A 70 5.09 -9.95 21.45
CA GLU A 70 4.81 -11.22 22.11
C GLU A 70 4.30 -12.27 21.11
N PHE A 71 3.46 -11.87 20.15
CA PHE A 71 2.97 -12.74 19.09
C PHE A 71 4.13 -13.29 18.23
N LEU A 72 5.03 -12.41 17.79
CA LEU A 72 6.17 -12.76 16.92
C LEU A 72 7.28 -13.51 17.67
N LYS A 73 7.54 -13.15 18.93
CA LYS A 73 8.51 -13.83 19.80
C LYS A 73 8.20 -15.32 19.93
N ASN A 74 6.92 -15.66 20.10
CA ASN A 74 6.46 -17.04 20.24
C ASN A 74 6.23 -17.77 18.89
N ARG A 75 6.43 -17.10 17.75
CA ARG A 75 6.23 -17.65 16.39
C ARG A 75 7.47 -17.41 15.51
N PRO A 76 8.58 -18.13 15.76
CA PRO A 76 9.84 -17.89 15.07
C PRO A 76 9.75 -18.10 13.54
N PHE A 77 8.85 -18.96 13.07
CA PHE A 77 8.65 -19.26 11.65
C PHE A 77 7.65 -18.33 10.94
N HIS A 78 7.08 -17.34 11.63
CA HIS A 78 6.11 -16.42 11.04
C HIS A 78 6.76 -15.57 9.92
N PRO A 79 6.08 -15.28 8.80
CA PRO A 79 6.66 -14.53 7.69
C PRO A 79 7.24 -13.17 8.09
N PHE A 80 6.60 -12.46 9.03
CA PHE A 80 7.12 -11.18 9.53
C PHE A 80 8.48 -11.26 10.24
N ARG A 81 8.93 -12.44 10.66
CA ARG A 81 10.29 -12.64 11.19
C ARG A 81 11.36 -12.63 10.09
N ASN A 82 10.98 -12.89 8.84
CA ASN A 82 11.87 -12.76 7.69
C ASN A 82 11.96 -11.29 7.28
N GLN A 83 13.07 -10.64 7.65
CA GLN A 83 13.28 -9.21 7.42
C GLN A 83 13.21 -8.81 5.93
N ARG A 84 13.75 -9.64 5.03
CA ARG A 84 13.69 -9.39 3.58
C ARG A 84 12.26 -9.49 3.09
N PHE A 85 11.52 -10.50 3.57
CA PHE A 85 10.11 -10.66 3.24
C PHE A 85 9.30 -9.44 3.70
N THR A 86 9.41 -9.10 4.99
CA THR A 86 8.73 -7.95 5.58
C THR A 86 9.07 -6.66 4.85
N PHE A 87 10.35 -6.33 4.67
CA PHE A 87 10.74 -5.13 3.91
C PHE A 87 10.08 -5.10 2.53
N PHE A 88 10.16 -6.21 1.79
CA PHE A 88 9.72 -6.24 0.40
C PHE A 88 8.21 -6.09 0.23
N ILE A 89 7.41 -6.66 1.13
CA ILE A 89 5.96 -6.50 1.03
C ILE A 89 5.55 -5.06 1.44
N PHE A 90 6.22 -4.45 2.42
CA PHE A 90 5.87 -3.10 2.90
C PHE A 90 6.41 -1.97 2.01
N ILE A 91 7.57 -2.13 1.37
CA ILE A 91 8.12 -1.12 0.45
C ILE A 91 7.25 -0.93 -0.80
N LEU A 92 6.35 -1.87 -1.11
CA LEU A 92 5.39 -1.76 -2.21
C LEU A 92 4.17 -0.90 -1.88
N ILE A 93 3.91 -0.55 -0.62
CA ILE A 93 2.74 0.27 -0.25
C ILE A 93 2.68 1.58 -1.04
N PRO A 94 3.75 2.39 -1.14
CA PRO A 94 3.67 3.67 -1.83
C PRO A 94 3.25 3.56 -3.30
N VAL A 95 3.83 2.65 -4.10
CA VAL A 95 3.36 2.45 -5.49
C VAL A 95 1.96 1.84 -5.53
N GLN A 96 1.60 0.97 -4.58
CA GLN A 96 0.26 0.40 -4.48
C GLN A 96 -0.81 1.46 -4.21
N THR A 97 -0.47 2.61 -3.63
CA THR A 97 -1.45 3.70 -3.43
C THR A 97 -2.09 4.16 -4.74
N LEU A 98 -1.38 4.09 -5.87
CA LEU A 98 -1.93 4.42 -7.19
C LEU A 98 -3.14 3.54 -7.54
N PHE A 99 -3.15 2.28 -7.11
CA PHE A 99 -4.33 1.42 -7.24
C PHE A 99 -5.48 1.86 -6.38
N ALA A 100 -5.20 2.20 -5.12
CA ALA A 100 -6.24 2.70 -4.24
C ALA A 100 -6.84 4.00 -4.81
N HIS A 101 -6.02 4.86 -5.41
CA HIS A 101 -6.46 6.07 -6.09
C HIS A 101 -7.31 5.83 -7.33
N ASN A 102 -7.21 4.69 -8.04
CA ASN A 102 -8.15 4.34 -9.13
C ASN A 102 -9.62 4.32 -8.65
N TRP A 103 -9.86 4.03 -7.36
CA TRP A 103 -11.19 3.98 -6.77
C TRP A 103 -11.50 5.20 -5.89
N LEU A 104 -10.50 5.70 -5.16
CA LEU A 104 -10.69 6.74 -4.14
C LEU A 104 -10.55 8.17 -4.68
N THR A 105 -9.83 8.37 -5.79
CA THR A 105 -9.50 9.72 -6.29
C THR A 105 -9.86 9.89 -7.75
N LEU A 106 -9.55 8.89 -8.58
CA LEU A 106 -9.67 9.00 -10.02
C LEU A 106 -11.09 9.29 -10.51
N PRO A 107 -12.16 8.66 -10.00
CA PRO A 107 -13.52 8.96 -10.46
C PRO A 107 -13.90 10.42 -10.21
N TYR A 108 -13.55 10.95 -9.04
CA TYR A 108 -13.81 12.36 -8.68
C TYR A 108 -12.94 13.34 -9.46
N TYR A 109 -11.69 12.97 -9.76
CA TYR A 109 -10.83 13.77 -10.64
C TYR A 109 -11.41 13.85 -12.05
N LEU A 110 -11.86 12.73 -12.62
CA LEU A 110 -12.47 12.68 -13.95
C LEU A 110 -13.80 13.44 -14.00
N ASP A 111 -14.66 13.27 -13.00
CA ASP A 111 -15.93 13.98 -12.89
C ASP A 111 -15.73 15.50 -12.78
N ARG A 112 -14.88 15.95 -11.86
CA ARG A 112 -14.77 17.38 -11.51
C ARG A 112 -13.78 18.15 -12.39
N ALA A 113 -12.60 17.59 -12.64
CA ALA A 113 -11.54 18.31 -13.35
C ALA A 113 -11.74 18.32 -14.87
N PHE A 114 -12.62 17.46 -15.39
CA PHE A 114 -13.02 17.44 -16.80
C PHE A 114 -14.47 17.89 -17.00
N ALA A 115 -15.04 18.63 -16.04
CA ALA A 115 -16.42 19.10 -16.09
C ALA A 115 -16.75 19.78 -17.43
N GLY A 116 -17.89 19.42 -18.03
CA GLY A 116 -18.31 19.92 -19.33
C GLY A 116 -17.69 19.22 -20.54
N SER A 117 -16.91 18.14 -20.35
CA SER A 117 -16.40 17.29 -21.42
C SER A 117 -16.98 15.88 -21.36
N ILE A 118 -16.79 15.12 -22.45
CA ILE A 118 -17.18 13.71 -22.55
C ILE A 118 -16.55 12.83 -21.45
N VAL A 119 -15.40 13.25 -20.90
CA VAL A 119 -14.70 12.50 -19.85
C VAL A 119 -15.47 12.55 -18.54
N SER A 120 -16.03 13.71 -18.19
CA SER A 120 -16.85 13.88 -16.99
C SER A 120 -18.21 13.21 -17.16
N GLU A 121 -18.84 13.31 -18.32
CA GLU A 121 -20.14 12.65 -18.61
C GLU A 121 -20.04 11.11 -18.51
N TYR A 122 -18.93 10.54 -18.98
CA TYR A 122 -18.68 9.09 -18.96
C TYR A 122 -17.58 8.68 -17.99
N PHE A 123 -17.42 9.39 -16.87
CA PHE A 123 -16.31 9.17 -15.93
C PHE A 123 -16.23 7.72 -15.41
N GLU A 124 -17.38 7.03 -15.31
CA GLU A 124 -17.44 5.61 -14.92
C GLU A 124 -16.71 4.72 -15.93
N VAL A 125 -16.85 4.98 -17.23
CA VAL A 125 -16.14 4.26 -18.28
C VAL A 125 -14.65 4.55 -18.19
N PHE A 126 -14.27 5.83 -18.13
CA PHE A 126 -12.87 6.24 -18.08
C PHE A 126 -12.13 5.74 -16.84
N SER A 127 -12.78 5.70 -15.67
CA SER A 127 -12.21 5.17 -14.42
C SER A 127 -12.04 3.64 -14.43
N ASN A 128 -12.79 2.92 -15.27
CA ASN A 128 -12.73 1.46 -15.39
C ASN A 128 -11.89 0.96 -16.58
N ILE A 129 -11.13 1.83 -17.26
CA ILE A 129 -10.22 1.42 -18.33
C ILE A 129 -9.11 0.48 -17.80
N ASN A 130 -8.56 0.74 -16.61
CA ASN A 130 -7.45 -0.05 -16.05
C ASN A 130 -7.80 -1.55 -15.87
N PRO A 131 -8.93 -1.95 -15.25
CA PRO A 131 -9.35 -3.35 -15.19
C PRO A 131 -9.46 -4.04 -16.55
N ILE A 132 -9.99 -3.35 -17.57
CA ILE A 132 -10.11 -3.89 -18.95
C ILE A 132 -8.73 -4.11 -19.55
N LEU A 133 -7.84 -3.13 -19.39
CA LEU A 133 -6.46 -3.23 -19.85
C LEU A 133 -5.71 -4.37 -19.14
N ILE A 134 -5.86 -4.54 -17.82
CA ILE A 134 -5.22 -5.64 -17.09
C ILE A 134 -5.68 -7.00 -17.57
N PHE A 135 -6.98 -7.17 -17.82
CA PHE A 135 -7.51 -8.44 -18.32
C PHE A 135 -6.79 -8.89 -19.61
N ILE A 136 -6.43 -7.95 -20.48
CA ILE A 136 -5.74 -8.23 -21.74
C ILE A 136 -4.21 -8.26 -21.56
N LEU A 137 -3.64 -7.27 -20.87
CA LEU A 137 -2.21 -7.04 -20.79
C LEU A 137 -1.51 -7.97 -19.81
N ALA A 138 -2.13 -8.34 -18.69
CA ALA A 138 -1.51 -9.20 -17.68
C ALA A 138 -0.99 -10.54 -18.24
N PRO A 139 -1.78 -11.34 -18.99
CA PRO A 139 -1.27 -12.58 -19.56
C PRO A 139 -0.17 -12.35 -20.61
N ILE A 140 -0.29 -11.30 -21.43
CA ILE A 140 0.70 -10.96 -22.47
C ILE A 140 2.03 -10.58 -21.82
N VAL A 141 2.01 -9.64 -20.88
CA VAL A 141 3.20 -9.17 -20.17
C VAL A 141 3.81 -10.29 -19.33
N ALA A 142 3.01 -11.13 -18.67
CA ALA A 142 3.51 -12.30 -17.94
C ALA A 142 4.26 -13.27 -18.88
N GLY A 143 3.72 -13.53 -20.07
CA GLY A 143 4.36 -14.34 -21.11
C GLY A 143 5.66 -13.73 -21.64
N LEU A 144 5.64 -12.45 -22.01
CA LEU A 144 6.81 -11.73 -22.53
C LEU A 144 7.94 -11.60 -21.50
N THR A 145 7.57 -11.44 -20.23
CA THR A 145 8.54 -11.30 -19.14
C THR A 145 8.89 -12.64 -18.50
N ALA A 146 8.38 -13.78 -18.99
CA ALA A 146 8.47 -15.13 -18.39
C ALA A 146 9.86 -15.45 -17.79
N ARG A 147 10.92 -15.10 -18.51
CA ARG A 147 12.33 -15.39 -18.21
C ARG A 147 13.08 -14.25 -17.53
N ALA A 148 12.41 -13.12 -17.25
CA ALA A 148 13.04 -11.98 -16.58
C ALA A 148 13.33 -12.31 -15.11
N ASP A 149 14.45 -11.80 -14.61
CA ASP A 149 14.77 -11.85 -13.18
C ASP A 149 13.67 -11.15 -12.38
N ILE A 150 13.14 -11.83 -11.35
CA ILE A 150 11.97 -11.38 -10.61
C ILE A 150 12.24 -10.03 -9.96
N TYR A 151 13.40 -9.85 -9.31
CA TYR A 151 13.69 -8.62 -8.60
C TYR A 151 13.90 -7.42 -9.54
N LYS A 152 14.60 -7.61 -10.66
CA LYS A 152 14.70 -6.59 -11.72
C LYS A 152 13.33 -6.24 -12.28
N MET A 153 12.48 -7.24 -12.51
CA MET A 153 11.13 -7.04 -13.03
C MET A 153 10.26 -6.23 -12.06
N MET A 154 10.42 -6.46 -10.76
CA MET A 154 9.76 -5.68 -9.71
C MET A 154 10.21 -4.22 -9.72
N ILE A 155 11.51 -3.94 -9.88
CA ILE A 155 12.01 -2.56 -10.03
C ILE A 155 11.44 -1.90 -11.28
N TYR A 156 11.53 -2.57 -12.45
CA TYR A 156 11.06 -1.99 -13.70
C TYR A 156 9.54 -1.80 -13.71
N GLY A 157 8.77 -2.77 -13.22
CA GLY A 157 7.32 -2.66 -13.19
C GLY A 157 6.84 -1.56 -12.25
N THR A 158 7.43 -1.44 -11.06
CA THR A 158 7.09 -0.34 -10.13
C THR A 158 7.49 1.03 -10.67
N PHE A 159 8.61 1.12 -11.40
CA PHE A 159 9.01 2.34 -12.10
C PHE A 159 8.03 2.71 -13.23
N VAL A 160 7.76 1.77 -14.13
CA VAL A 160 6.83 1.96 -15.27
C VAL A 160 5.43 2.27 -14.77
N MET A 161 5.03 1.74 -13.62
CA MET A 161 3.75 2.05 -12.99
C MET A 161 3.71 3.49 -12.42
N ALA A 162 4.79 3.93 -11.76
CA ALA A 162 4.83 5.20 -11.03
C ALA A 162 5.16 6.42 -11.90
N VAL A 163 6.08 6.27 -12.86
CA VAL A 163 6.55 7.38 -13.71
C VAL A 163 5.46 8.08 -14.54
N PRO A 164 4.46 7.39 -15.13
CA PRO A 164 3.44 8.07 -15.92
C PRO A 164 2.55 8.99 -15.09
N THR A 165 2.49 8.85 -13.77
CA THR A 165 1.73 9.74 -12.88
C THR A 165 2.15 11.21 -13.07
N PHE A 166 3.42 11.46 -13.41
CA PHE A 166 3.92 12.81 -13.67
C PHE A 166 3.33 13.43 -14.95
N LEU A 167 2.78 12.65 -15.88
CA LEU A 167 2.07 13.20 -17.04
C LEU A 167 0.84 14.02 -16.61
N LEU A 168 0.17 13.59 -15.54
CA LEU A 168 -1.02 14.26 -15.02
C LEU A 168 -0.71 15.57 -14.27
N THR A 169 0.58 15.88 -14.05
CA THR A 169 0.99 17.16 -13.45
C THR A 169 0.74 18.34 -14.38
N LEU A 170 0.62 18.07 -15.68
CA LEU A 170 0.33 19.08 -16.71
C LEU A 170 -1.15 19.52 -16.71
N GLY A 171 -1.98 18.95 -15.83
CA GLY A 171 -3.39 19.27 -15.68
C GLY A 171 -4.33 18.32 -16.43
N PRO A 172 -5.65 18.61 -16.42
CA PRO A 172 -6.66 17.76 -17.03
C PRO A 172 -6.53 17.72 -18.55
N ASN A 173 -6.06 16.59 -19.08
CA ASN A 173 -5.96 16.35 -20.51
C ASN A 173 -6.26 14.88 -20.82
N LEU A 174 -7.20 14.64 -21.74
CA LEU A 174 -7.66 13.29 -22.08
C LEU A 174 -6.52 12.40 -22.59
N TYR A 175 -5.69 12.91 -23.50
CA TYR A 175 -4.60 12.13 -24.09
C TYR A 175 -3.55 11.76 -23.04
N LEU A 176 -3.18 12.71 -22.18
CA LEU A 176 -2.25 12.44 -21.08
C LEU A 176 -2.83 11.42 -20.09
N PHE A 177 -4.13 11.51 -19.80
CA PHE A 177 -4.82 10.54 -18.96
C PHE A 177 -4.82 9.12 -19.57
N LEU A 178 -5.14 8.98 -20.85
CA LEU A 178 -5.13 7.68 -21.53
C LEU A 178 -3.73 7.07 -21.60
N ILE A 179 -2.71 7.89 -21.90
CA ILE A 179 -1.31 7.45 -21.87
C ILE A 179 -0.91 7.04 -20.46
N TYR A 180 -1.31 7.83 -19.44
CA TYR A 180 -1.07 7.51 -18.05
C TYR A 180 -1.63 6.14 -17.66
N ILE A 181 -2.93 5.93 -17.90
CA ILE A 181 -3.60 4.67 -17.56
C ILE A 181 -2.96 3.50 -18.31
N LEU A 182 -2.64 3.65 -19.60
CA LEU A 182 -2.01 2.60 -20.37
C LEU A 182 -0.65 2.19 -19.81
N ILE A 183 0.26 3.15 -19.61
CA ILE A 183 1.62 2.86 -19.14
C ILE A 183 1.58 2.37 -17.69
N MET A 184 0.74 2.97 -16.84
CA MET A 184 0.58 2.55 -15.45
C MET A 184 0.12 1.09 -15.37
N THR A 185 -0.83 0.71 -16.23
CA THR A 185 -1.36 -0.66 -16.31
C THR A 185 -0.31 -1.66 -16.84
N ILE A 186 0.55 -1.24 -17.76
CA ILE A 186 1.68 -2.08 -18.19
C ILE A 186 2.61 -2.33 -17.00
N GLY A 187 2.93 -1.29 -16.23
CA GLY A 187 3.75 -1.40 -15.03
C GLY A 187 3.15 -2.34 -13.98
N GLU A 188 1.85 -2.26 -13.74
CA GLU A 188 1.10 -3.21 -12.91
C GLU A 188 1.30 -4.66 -13.37
N ALA A 189 1.02 -4.92 -14.65
CA ALA A 189 1.12 -6.24 -15.25
C ALA A 189 2.54 -6.82 -15.18
N MET A 190 3.56 -5.95 -15.14
CA MET A 190 4.96 -6.30 -15.03
C MET A 190 5.33 -6.85 -13.64
N TRP A 191 4.90 -6.18 -12.55
CA TRP A 191 5.37 -6.53 -11.20
C TRP A 191 4.38 -7.41 -10.41
N GLN A 192 3.07 -7.26 -10.60
CA GLN A 192 2.07 -7.90 -9.72
C GLN A 192 2.09 -9.45 -9.80
N PRO A 193 2.17 -10.10 -10.99
CA PRO A 193 2.30 -11.56 -11.06
C PRO A 193 3.62 -12.06 -10.46
N ARG A 194 4.69 -11.28 -10.64
CA ARG A 194 6.03 -11.59 -10.14
C ARG A 194 6.14 -11.49 -8.63
N PHE A 195 5.41 -10.56 -8.03
CA PHE A 195 5.29 -10.46 -6.59
C PHE A 195 4.74 -11.75 -5.99
N LEU A 196 3.64 -12.27 -6.54
CA LEU A 196 3.04 -13.54 -6.09
C LEU A 196 3.98 -14.73 -6.29
N GLN A 197 4.63 -14.80 -7.46
CA GLN A 197 5.63 -15.83 -7.74
C GLN A 197 6.76 -15.79 -6.70
N TRP A 198 7.31 -14.61 -6.42
CA TRP A 198 8.39 -14.45 -5.45
C TRP A 198 7.95 -14.84 -4.03
N ILE A 199 6.73 -14.49 -3.62
CA ILE A 199 6.20 -14.94 -2.32
C ILE A 199 6.19 -16.47 -2.26
N ALA A 200 5.77 -17.14 -3.34
CA ALA A 200 5.76 -18.60 -3.44
C ALA A 200 7.17 -19.20 -3.30
N GLU A 201 8.16 -18.58 -3.95
CA GLU A 201 9.55 -19.08 -4.00
C GLU A 201 10.32 -18.84 -2.70
N VAL A 202 10.05 -17.74 -2.00
CA VAL A 202 10.66 -17.43 -0.69
C VAL A 202 10.01 -18.23 0.44
N ALA A 203 8.76 -18.65 0.26
CA ALA A 203 8.05 -19.40 1.29
C ALA A 203 8.74 -20.75 1.56
N PRO A 204 9.06 -21.06 2.83
CA PRO A 204 9.53 -22.38 3.19
C PRO A 204 8.51 -23.47 2.83
N LYS A 205 8.98 -24.70 2.60
CA LYS A 205 8.11 -25.86 2.39
C LYS A 205 7.04 -25.96 3.49
N GLY A 206 5.80 -26.23 3.08
CA GLY A 206 4.63 -26.29 3.96
C GLY A 206 4.08 -24.94 4.45
N MET A 207 4.67 -23.80 4.07
CA MET A 207 4.25 -22.47 4.53
C MET A 207 3.83 -21.52 3.39
N VAL A 208 3.77 -22.01 2.15
CA VAL A 208 3.39 -21.22 0.97
C VAL A 208 2.06 -20.49 1.17
N GLY A 209 1.03 -21.18 1.68
CA GLY A 209 -0.26 -20.55 1.96
C GLY A 209 -0.19 -19.42 2.99
N LEU A 210 0.60 -19.59 4.05
CA LEU A 210 0.79 -18.55 5.07
C LEU A 210 1.54 -17.33 4.52
N TYR A 211 2.61 -17.56 3.75
CA TYR A 211 3.37 -16.50 3.09
C TYR A 211 2.52 -15.76 2.06
N MET A 212 1.73 -16.46 1.26
CA MET A 212 0.77 -15.88 0.30
C MET A 212 -0.26 -15.00 1.01
N GLY A 213 -0.87 -15.49 2.10
CA GLY A 213 -1.85 -14.73 2.87
C GLY A 213 -1.23 -13.46 3.49
N VAL A 214 -0.10 -13.60 4.18
CA VAL A 214 0.59 -12.45 4.80
C VAL A 214 1.12 -11.47 3.76
N GLY A 215 1.55 -11.96 2.59
CA GLY A 215 2.02 -11.12 1.48
C GLY A 215 0.96 -10.17 0.93
N GLN A 216 -0.33 -10.46 1.14
CA GLN A 216 -1.44 -9.57 0.76
C GLN A 216 -1.76 -8.51 1.82
N PHE A 217 -1.19 -8.60 3.03
CA PHE A 217 -1.44 -7.65 4.11
C PHE A 217 -1.19 -6.18 3.70
N PRO A 218 -0.10 -5.84 2.99
CA PRO A 218 0.14 -4.48 2.54
C PRO A 218 -0.92 -3.96 1.56
N TRP A 219 -1.51 -4.82 0.73
CA TRP A 219 -2.58 -4.42 -0.18
C TRP A 219 -3.81 -3.91 0.58
N PHE A 220 -4.21 -4.64 1.61
CA PHE A 220 -5.26 -4.21 2.53
C PHE A 220 -4.87 -2.88 3.21
N LEU A 221 -3.67 -2.84 3.79
CA LEU A 221 -3.19 -1.67 4.53
C LEU A 221 -3.12 -0.41 3.65
N THR A 222 -2.73 -0.55 2.39
CA THR A 222 -2.69 0.54 1.42
C THR A 222 -4.05 1.20 1.24
N LYS A 223 -5.13 0.43 1.14
CA LYS A 223 -6.49 0.98 1.01
C LYS A 223 -6.91 1.76 2.25
N VAL A 224 -6.58 1.25 3.44
CA VAL A 224 -6.85 1.91 4.71
C VAL A 224 -6.09 3.24 4.80
N ILE A 225 -4.77 3.22 4.57
CA ILE A 225 -3.92 4.42 4.62
C ILE A 225 -4.37 5.45 3.59
N THR A 226 -4.62 5.02 2.34
CA THR A 226 -5.05 5.92 1.26
C THR A 226 -6.42 6.52 1.55
N GLY A 227 -7.33 5.74 2.16
CA GLY A 227 -8.64 6.21 2.58
C GLY A 227 -8.57 7.39 3.56
N PHE A 228 -7.61 7.39 4.49
CA PHE A 228 -7.47 8.46 5.48
C PHE A 228 -7.11 9.83 4.89
N TYR A 229 -6.33 9.88 3.79
CA TYR A 229 -5.88 11.17 3.24
C TYR A 229 -6.52 11.55 1.91
N SER A 230 -6.99 10.59 1.11
CA SER A 230 -7.49 10.85 -0.26
C SER A 230 -8.65 11.85 -0.29
N GLY A 231 -9.56 11.80 0.69
CA GLY A 231 -10.65 12.77 0.82
C GLY A 231 -10.16 14.20 1.05
N TRP A 232 -9.16 14.38 1.93
CA TRP A 232 -8.54 15.69 2.17
C TRP A 232 -7.84 16.22 0.91
N PHE A 233 -7.12 15.36 0.18
CA PHE A 233 -6.52 15.74 -1.11
C PHE A 233 -7.58 16.18 -2.13
N LEU A 234 -8.70 15.46 -2.22
CA LEU A 234 -9.79 15.86 -3.11
C LEU A 234 -10.36 17.22 -2.72
N MET A 235 -10.60 17.49 -1.43
CA MET A 235 -11.10 18.79 -0.99
C MET A 235 -10.11 19.93 -1.29
N GLN A 236 -8.81 19.66 -1.18
CA GLN A 236 -7.77 20.68 -1.35
C GLN A 236 -7.44 20.95 -2.83
N TYR A 237 -7.36 19.91 -3.65
CA TYR A 237 -6.83 20.00 -5.02
C TYR A 237 -7.87 19.81 -6.11
N VAL A 238 -8.99 19.13 -5.82
CA VAL A 238 -10.12 18.90 -6.74
C VAL A 238 -11.46 19.22 -6.04
N PRO A 239 -11.61 20.42 -5.45
CA PRO A 239 -12.80 20.79 -4.68
C PRO A 239 -14.07 20.71 -5.52
N ARG A 240 -15.20 20.51 -4.84
CA ARG A 240 -16.53 20.67 -5.45
C ARG A 240 -16.79 22.14 -5.70
N ASP A 241 -17.61 22.44 -6.71
CA ASP A 241 -18.12 23.79 -7.00
C ASP A 241 -17.06 24.84 -7.37
N VAL A 242 -15.87 24.40 -7.76
CA VAL A 242 -14.78 25.23 -8.28
C VAL A 242 -14.62 24.95 -9.77
N THR A 243 -14.29 25.95 -10.57
CA THR A 243 -14.07 25.74 -12.00
C THR A 243 -12.81 24.89 -12.23
N PRO A 244 -12.76 24.03 -13.27
CA PRO A 244 -11.55 23.25 -13.55
C PRO A 244 -10.26 24.07 -13.69
N ALA A 245 -10.38 25.34 -14.13
CA ALA A 245 -9.25 26.25 -14.29
C ALA A 245 -8.63 26.69 -12.96
N ASP A 246 -9.42 26.73 -11.89
CA ASP A 246 -8.98 27.16 -10.55
C ASP A 246 -8.54 25.96 -9.68
N MET A 247 -8.64 24.73 -10.19
CA MET A 247 -8.23 23.51 -9.49
C MET A 247 -6.72 23.27 -9.58
N ASN A 248 -6.12 22.84 -8.47
CA ASN A 248 -4.69 22.53 -8.39
C ASN A 248 -4.40 21.04 -8.62
N THR A 249 -4.99 20.46 -9.67
CA THR A 249 -4.91 19.02 -9.94
C THR A 249 -3.49 18.53 -10.20
N GLY A 250 -2.67 19.35 -10.87
CA GLY A 250 -1.29 19.00 -11.18
C GLY A 250 -0.44 18.78 -9.93
N THR A 251 -0.65 19.60 -8.88
CA THR A 251 0.03 19.47 -7.60
C THR A 251 -0.34 18.17 -6.87
N MET A 252 -1.62 17.78 -6.89
CA MET A 252 -2.06 16.49 -6.34
C MET A 252 -1.32 15.32 -6.99
N TRP A 253 -1.33 15.27 -8.33
CA TRP A 253 -0.68 14.19 -9.08
C TRP A 253 0.84 14.21 -8.91
N PHE A 254 1.46 15.39 -8.77
CA PHE A 254 2.88 15.51 -8.46
C PHE A 254 3.21 14.84 -7.12
N ILE A 255 2.44 15.14 -6.07
CA ILE A 255 2.62 14.54 -4.74
C ILE A 255 2.42 13.03 -4.81
N TYR A 256 1.37 12.54 -5.48
CA TYR A 256 1.13 11.10 -5.65
C TYR A 256 2.25 10.42 -6.45
N GLY A 257 2.77 11.07 -7.48
CA GLY A 257 3.93 10.60 -8.24
C GLY A 257 5.18 10.47 -7.37
N LEU A 258 5.46 11.46 -6.51
CA LEU A 258 6.57 11.39 -5.56
C LEU A 258 6.41 10.24 -4.57
N ILE A 259 5.20 10.06 -4.00
CA ILE A 259 4.89 8.94 -3.10
C ILE A 259 5.14 7.61 -3.83
N ALA A 260 4.57 7.42 -5.01
CA ALA A 260 4.70 6.17 -5.76
C ALA A 260 6.17 5.85 -6.13
N MET A 261 6.97 6.86 -6.46
CA MET A 261 8.39 6.69 -6.79
C MET A 261 9.24 6.20 -5.61
N THR A 262 8.81 6.42 -4.36
CA THR A 262 9.56 5.96 -3.19
C THR A 262 9.76 4.44 -3.18
N THR A 263 8.79 3.66 -3.68
CA THR A 263 8.94 2.20 -3.84
C THR A 263 10.08 1.87 -4.78
N THR A 264 10.09 2.45 -5.97
CA THR A 264 11.13 2.20 -6.99
C THR A 264 12.51 2.53 -6.45
N LEU A 265 12.66 3.70 -5.83
CA LEU A 265 13.91 4.13 -5.21
C LEU A 265 14.33 3.18 -4.08
N GLY A 266 13.40 2.80 -3.21
CA GLY A 266 13.64 1.86 -2.12
C GLY A 266 14.12 0.49 -2.61
N LEU A 267 13.52 -0.04 -3.68
CA LEU A 267 13.95 -1.29 -4.29
C LEU A 267 15.34 -1.16 -4.95
N VAL A 268 15.63 -0.05 -5.64
CA VAL A 268 16.96 0.18 -6.21
C VAL A 268 18.03 0.24 -5.12
N LEU A 269 17.78 0.97 -4.04
CA LEU A 269 18.70 1.12 -2.90
C LEU A 269 18.90 -0.22 -2.17
N ALA A 270 17.82 -0.99 -1.97
CA ALA A 270 17.87 -2.27 -1.27
C ALA A 270 18.39 -3.43 -2.14
N LYS A 271 18.66 -3.22 -3.44
CA LYS A 271 18.97 -4.27 -4.41
C LYS A 271 20.04 -5.24 -3.97
N LYS A 272 21.21 -4.75 -3.54
CA LYS A 272 22.33 -5.61 -3.10
C LYS A 272 21.97 -6.47 -1.89
N TRP A 273 21.15 -5.94 -0.97
CA TRP A 273 20.73 -6.65 0.23
C TRP A 273 19.62 -7.67 -0.05
N MET A 274 18.65 -7.29 -0.90
CA MET A 274 17.55 -8.16 -1.30
C MET A 274 18.02 -9.32 -2.15
N MET A 275 18.88 -9.08 -3.16
CA MET A 275 19.38 -10.12 -4.07
C MET A 275 20.11 -11.26 -3.35
N LYS A 276 20.75 -11.00 -2.20
CA LYS A 276 21.36 -12.05 -1.35
C LYS A 276 20.33 -13.03 -0.76
N GLY A 277 19.03 -12.73 -0.86
CA GLY A 277 17.93 -13.57 -0.39
C GLY A 277 17.01 -14.09 -1.48
N PHE A 278 17.23 -13.70 -2.73
CA PHE A 278 16.61 -14.37 -3.86
C PHE A 278 17.40 -15.66 -4.09
N ILE A 279 16.72 -16.79 -4.03
CA ILE A 279 17.31 -18.07 -4.41
C ILE A 279 17.44 -18.00 -5.94
N THR A 280 18.64 -17.70 -6.42
CA THR A 280 18.95 -17.90 -7.83
C THR A 280 18.86 -19.40 -8.08
N LYS A 281 17.74 -19.87 -8.64
CA LYS A 281 17.76 -21.14 -9.35
C LYS A 281 18.74 -20.94 -10.51
N ALA A 282 19.88 -21.62 -10.40
CA ALA A 282 20.80 -21.83 -11.51
C ALA A 282 20.06 -22.52 -12.67
#